data_AF-A0A1S3B1E5-F1
#
_entry.id   AF-A0A1S3B1E5-F1
#
_cell.length_a   1.000
_cell.length_b   1.000
_cell.length_c   1.000
_cell.angle_alpha   90.00
_cell.angle_beta   90.00
_cell.angle_gamma   90.00
#
_symmetry.space_group_name_H-M   'P 1'
#
loop_
_entity.id
_entity.type
_entity.pdbx_description
1 polymer ?
#
loop_
_entity_poly.entity_id
_entity_poly.type
_entity_poly.pdbx_seq_one_letter_code
_entity_poly.pdbx_strand_id
1 'polypeptide(L)'
;MEVCKILHMNYGDGDKGYAKNSLLQQKVISMAWPIIKETVEDFCNTLNIPITTLSMADLGCSSGSNTLMIISNLIKLIQLHNNKPTQYQIFFNDLPSNDFNAIFRSLPNLLEDLKSQIGDNFIGNNCFFNGVSGSFYGRLFPNKSLHFVHSSYSLHWLSQVPQGMEIINKGNIFIDSTSPKNVIKGYYKQFQKDFSLFLKCRGEEIVTGGRMVFTILGRTDEYPPNTDYYCYDIKFMNLILNNMVTEGLIKEEKVDQFNIPKFRPSPEEVKVEILKEGSFMINCVQVSRIDWNFYNNGEFDGLLSNNNVCGEVDSSYYFAKCIRSVYEPLLIFYFEEAIVDELFQRYSKIIKDEMSNNKYEYINLTVSLTKI
;
A
#
# COMPACT_ATOMS: atom_id res chain seq x y z
N MET A 1 -8.00 -19.07 4.01
CA MET A 1 -7.83 -17.96 4.98
C MET A 1 -8.67 -16.77 4.54
N GLU A 2 -9.58 -16.27 5.40
CA GLU A 2 -10.32 -15.03 5.13
C GLU A 2 -9.45 -13.81 5.49
N VAL A 3 -8.81 -13.22 4.49
CA VAL A 3 -7.83 -12.13 4.66
C VAL A 3 -8.42 -10.92 5.37
N CYS A 4 -9.70 -10.61 5.11
CA CYS A 4 -10.39 -9.47 5.68
C CYS A 4 -10.50 -9.46 7.21
N LYS A 5 -10.27 -10.60 7.88
CA LYS A 5 -10.32 -10.72 9.35
C LYS A 5 -8.94 -10.69 10.01
N ILE A 6 -7.88 -10.95 9.25
CA ILE A 6 -6.54 -11.22 9.80
C ILE A 6 -5.52 -10.20 9.30
N LEU A 7 -5.66 -9.73 8.06
CA LEU A 7 -4.76 -8.75 7.49
C LEU A 7 -5.05 -7.37 8.10
N HIS A 8 -4.08 -6.85 8.82
CA HIS A 8 -3.98 -5.46 9.23
C HIS A 8 -2.51 -5.16 9.50
N MET A 9 -2.16 -3.89 9.55
CA MET A 9 -0.82 -3.48 9.99
C MET A 9 -0.76 -3.45 11.52
N ASN A 10 0.46 -3.49 12.09
CA ASN A 10 0.62 -3.40 13.55
C ASN A 10 -0.01 -2.11 14.11
N TYR A 11 -0.84 -2.28 15.13
CA TYR A 11 -1.52 -1.18 15.80
C TYR A 11 -0.60 -0.30 16.65
N GLY A 12 -1.12 0.89 16.94
CA GLY A 12 -0.61 1.78 17.96
C GLY A 12 0.66 2.54 17.60
N ASP A 13 0.99 3.49 18.47
CA ASP A 13 2.17 4.36 18.33
C ASP A 13 3.39 3.77 19.06
N GLY A 14 3.38 2.46 19.34
CA GLY A 14 4.49 1.74 19.95
C GLY A 14 5.66 1.54 18.99
N ASP A 15 6.78 1.03 19.49
CA ASP A 15 8.00 0.82 18.70
C ASP A 15 7.83 -0.13 17.49
N LYS A 16 6.91 -1.10 17.64
CA LYS A 16 6.52 -2.07 16.60
C LYS A 16 5.39 -1.56 15.68
N GLY A 17 4.78 -0.43 16.00
CA GLY A 17 3.59 0.10 15.32
C GLY A 17 3.86 0.54 13.90
N TYR A 18 2.91 0.30 12.99
CA TYR A 18 3.09 0.65 11.57
C TYR A 18 3.29 2.16 11.35
N ALA A 19 2.54 3.00 12.06
CA ALA A 19 2.63 4.45 11.93
C ALA A 19 4.05 5.02 12.14
N LYS A 20 4.88 4.37 12.97
CA LYS A 20 6.27 4.76 13.23
C LYS A 20 7.28 4.13 12.28
N ASN A 21 6.88 3.07 11.56
CA ASN A 21 7.76 2.25 10.73
C ASN A 21 7.38 2.30 9.24
N SER A 22 6.54 3.27 8.83
CA SER A 22 6.00 3.40 7.47
C SER A 22 6.70 4.45 6.59
N LEU A 23 7.95 4.81 6.87
CA LEU A 23 8.72 5.81 6.10
C LEU A 23 8.94 5.35 4.65
N LEU A 24 9.14 4.05 4.41
CA LEU A 24 9.26 3.50 3.06
C LEU A 24 8.04 3.90 2.22
N GLN A 25 6.84 3.64 2.75
CA GLN A 25 5.57 3.94 2.11
C GLN A 25 5.38 5.45 1.95
N GLN A 26 5.84 6.25 2.93
CA GLN A 26 5.84 7.71 2.82
C GLN A 26 6.69 8.18 1.63
N LYS A 27 7.93 7.68 1.49
CA LYS A 27 8.82 8.04 0.36
C LYS A 27 8.24 7.62 -0.98
N VAL A 28 7.58 6.46 -1.05
CA VAL A 28 6.90 6.02 -2.28
C VAL A 28 5.73 6.95 -2.63
N ILE A 29 4.95 7.40 -1.66
CA ILE A 29 3.90 8.41 -1.89
C ILE A 29 4.54 9.70 -2.42
N SER A 30 5.67 10.14 -1.87
CA SER A 30 6.42 11.30 -2.38
C SER A 30 6.91 11.11 -3.81
N MET A 31 7.39 9.92 -4.17
CA MET A 31 7.78 9.59 -5.54
C MET A 31 6.60 9.61 -6.51
N ALA A 32 5.41 9.20 -6.06
CA ALA A 32 4.18 9.21 -6.84
C ALA A 32 3.51 10.60 -6.89
N TRP A 33 3.92 11.53 -6.02
CA TRP A 33 3.31 12.85 -5.87
C TRP A 33 3.22 13.66 -7.17
N PRO A 34 4.24 13.69 -8.06
CA PRO A 34 4.11 14.39 -9.34
C PRO A 34 2.91 13.92 -10.17
N ILE A 35 2.68 12.60 -10.26
CA ILE A 35 1.53 12.03 -10.98
C ILE A 35 0.22 12.36 -10.28
N ILE A 36 0.18 12.24 -8.95
CA ILE A 36 -1.01 12.54 -8.16
C ILE A 36 -1.40 14.01 -8.36
N LYS A 37 -0.42 14.91 -8.25
CA LYS A 37 -0.58 16.34 -8.46
C LYS A 37 -1.11 16.64 -9.86
N GLU A 38 -0.44 16.16 -10.90
CA GLU A 38 -0.85 16.37 -12.29
C GLU A 38 -2.28 15.87 -12.54
N THR A 39 -2.62 14.70 -12.00
CA THR A 39 -3.96 14.09 -12.16
C THR A 39 -5.06 14.95 -11.50
N VAL A 40 -4.77 15.54 -10.33
CA VAL A 40 -5.72 16.39 -9.61
C VAL A 40 -5.83 17.77 -10.24
N GLU A 41 -4.72 18.34 -10.71
CA GLU A 41 -4.73 19.60 -11.46
C GLU A 41 -5.52 19.44 -12.77
N ASP A 42 -5.30 18.36 -13.51
CA ASP A 42 -6.06 18.01 -14.71
C ASP A 42 -7.57 17.86 -14.41
N PHE A 43 -7.92 17.16 -13.32
CA PHE A 43 -9.30 17.08 -12.86
C PHE A 43 -9.89 18.47 -12.59
N CYS A 44 -9.22 19.30 -11.79
CA CYS A 44 -9.67 20.65 -11.45
C CYS A 44 -9.82 21.56 -12.68
N ASN A 45 -8.98 21.39 -13.70
CA ASN A 45 -9.03 22.17 -14.94
C ASN A 45 -10.14 21.68 -15.91
N THR A 46 -10.49 20.39 -15.87
CA THR A 46 -11.56 19.80 -16.69
C THR A 46 -12.96 20.13 -16.16
N LEU A 47 -13.06 20.58 -14.90
CA LEU A 47 -14.34 20.95 -14.30
C LEU A 47 -14.89 22.25 -14.88
N ASN A 48 -15.77 22.09 -15.88
CA ASN A 48 -16.52 23.18 -16.48
C ASN A 48 -17.63 23.73 -15.55
N ILE A 49 -17.94 23.04 -14.46
CA ILE A 49 -18.98 23.42 -13.48
C ILE A 49 -18.38 23.39 -12.08
N PRO A 50 -18.61 24.41 -11.24
CA PRO A 50 -18.17 24.41 -9.85
C PRO A 50 -18.77 23.20 -9.10
N ILE A 51 -17.90 22.35 -8.54
CA ILE A 51 -18.34 21.28 -7.64
C ILE A 51 -18.57 21.89 -6.26
N THR A 52 -19.76 21.70 -5.68
CA THR A 52 -20.03 22.13 -4.30
C THR A 52 -19.23 21.30 -3.30
N THR A 53 -19.29 19.97 -3.42
CA THR A 53 -18.65 19.01 -2.51
C THR A 53 -17.73 18.07 -3.27
N LEU A 54 -16.44 18.14 -3.02
CA LEU A 54 -15.46 17.22 -3.57
C LEU A 54 -15.26 16.03 -2.64
N SER A 55 -15.79 14.89 -3.05
CA SER A 55 -15.63 13.61 -2.37
C SER A 55 -14.37 12.85 -2.83
N MET A 56 -13.48 12.53 -1.90
CA MET A 56 -12.23 11.83 -2.12
C MET A 56 -12.11 10.61 -1.20
N ALA A 57 -11.54 9.51 -1.68
CA ALA A 57 -11.29 8.32 -0.88
C ALA A 57 -9.83 7.88 -0.94
N ASP A 58 -9.26 7.49 0.19
CA ASP A 58 -7.98 6.78 0.29
C ASP A 58 -8.25 5.31 0.66
N LEU A 59 -7.93 4.39 -0.26
CA LEU A 59 -8.26 2.97 -0.16
C LEU A 59 -7.06 2.12 0.29
N GLY A 60 -7.18 1.56 1.49
CA GLY A 60 -6.06 0.95 2.22
C GLY A 60 -5.23 2.00 2.96
N CYS A 61 -5.89 2.83 3.78
CA CYS A 61 -5.28 3.97 4.45
C CYS A 61 -4.36 3.59 5.63
N SER A 62 -4.49 2.37 6.16
CA SER A 62 -3.85 1.91 7.41
C SER A 62 -4.18 2.87 8.58
N SER A 63 -3.27 3.04 9.53
CA SER A 63 -3.47 3.83 10.77
C SER A 63 -2.43 4.92 10.99
N GLY A 64 -1.63 5.25 9.95
CA GLY A 64 -0.45 6.11 10.07
C GLY A 64 -0.61 7.52 9.49
N SER A 65 0.40 8.36 9.72
CA SER A 65 0.46 9.74 9.20
C SER A 65 0.44 9.84 7.67
N ASN A 66 0.77 8.76 6.96
CA ASN A 66 0.82 8.72 5.50
C ASN A 66 -0.53 9.10 4.85
N THR A 67 -1.65 8.59 5.37
CA THR A 67 -3.00 8.92 4.83
C THR A 67 -3.36 10.39 5.09
N LEU A 68 -2.99 10.93 6.26
CA LEU A 68 -3.25 12.33 6.59
C LEU A 68 -2.38 13.28 5.76
N MET A 69 -1.14 12.89 5.49
CA MET A 69 -0.21 13.63 4.64
C MET A 69 -0.78 13.78 3.22
N ILE A 70 -1.22 12.68 2.59
CA ILE A 70 -1.78 12.74 1.24
C ILE A 70 -3.02 13.62 1.19
N ILE A 71 -3.96 13.46 2.12
CA ILE A 71 -5.17 14.28 2.19
C ILE A 71 -4.84 15.76 2.41
N SER A 72 -3.91 16.07 3.32
CA SER A 72 -3.47 17.44 3.59
C SER A 72 -2.97 18.13 2.32
N ASN A 73 -2.13 17.43 1.55
CA ASN A 73 -1.54 18.00 0.34
C ASN A 73 -2.54 18.12 -0.80
N LEU A 74 -3.46 17.17 -0.94
CA LEU A 74 -4.55 17.26 -1.91
C LEU A 74 -5.43 18.48 -1.65
N ILE A 75 -5.84 18.70 -0.39
CA ILE A 75 -6.65 19.86 -0.01
C ILE A 75 -5.92 21.16 -0.33
N LYS A 76 -4.63 21.27 0.04
CA LYS A 76 -3.79 22.45 -0.26
C LYS A 76 -3.72 22.70 -1.76
N LEU A 77 -3.45 21.66 -2.55
CA LEU A 77 -3.35 21.76 -4.01
C LEU A 77 -4.67 22.29 -4.61
N ILE A 78 -5.79 21.69 -4.23
CA ILE A 78 -7.11 22.06 -4.76
C ILE A 78 -7.49 23.50 -4.37
N GLN A 79 -7.10 23.97 -3.18
CA GLN A 79 -7.36 25.33 -2.72
C GLN A 79 -6.68 26.43 -3.56
N LEU A 80 -5.69 26.08 -4.38
CA LEU A 80 -5.01 26.99 -5.30
C LEU A 80 -5.80 27.26 -6.59
N HIS A 81 -6.86 26.50 -6.87
CA HIS A 81 -7.66 26.65 -8.09
C HIS A 81 -8.84 27.62 -7.89
N ASN A 82 -9.19 28.36 -8.95
CA ASN A 82 -10.29 29.33 -8.92
C ASN A 82 -11.67 28.68 -8.70
N ASN A 83 -11.90 27.51 -9.31
CA ASN A 83 -13.15 26.75 -9.20
C ASN A 83 -13.12 25.73 -8.05
N LYS A 84 -12.41 26.06 -6.96
CA LYS A 84 -12.27 25.16 -5.82
C LYS A 84 -13.61 24.81 -5.18
N PRO A 85 -13.77 23.58 -4.67
CA PRO A 85 -15.00 23.17 -4.02
C PRO A 85 -15.20 23.92 -2.70
N THR A 86 -16.47 24.09 -2.33
CA THR A 86 -16.82 24.68 -1.03
C THR A 86 -16.65 23.69 0.11
N GLN A 87 -16.80 22.40 -0.14
CA GLN A 87 -16.76 21.33 0.84
C GLN A 87 -15.88 20.17 0.36
N TYR A 88 -15.22 19.50 1.30
CA TYR A 88 -14.43 18.30 1.07
C TYR A 88 -15.03 17.16 1.89
N GLN A 89 -15.35 16.06 1.22
CA GLN A 89 -15.77 14.84 1.90
C GLN A 89 -14.67 13.80 1.74
N ILE A 90 -14.00 13.47 2.83
CA ILE A 90 -12.85 12.58 2.85
C ILE A 90 -13.27 11.25 3.44
N PHE A 91 -12.91 10.17 2.76
CA PHE A 91 -13.15 8.80 3.18
C PHE A 91 -11.83 8.06 3.35
N PHE A 92 -11.58 7.59 4.58
CA PHE A 92 -10.49 6.69 4.90
C PHE A 92 -11.04 5.26 4.85
N ASN A 93 -10.62 4.46 3.88
CA ASN A 93 -11.02 3.07 3.79
C ASN A 93 -9.89 2.13 4.18
N ASP A 94 -10.23 1.13 4.97
CA ASP A 94 -9.38 -0.03 5.23
C ASP A 94 -10.27 -1.22 5.67
N LEU A 95 -9.65 -2.37 5.91
CA LEU A 95 -10.32 -3.55 6.44
C LEU A 95 -10.89 -3.29 7.84
N PRO A 96 -11.91 -4.06 8.27
CA PRO A 96 -12.54 -3.86 9.57
C PRO A 96 -11.62 -3.98 10.79
N SER A 97 -10.53 -4.71 10.64
CA SER A 97 -9.48 -4.86 11.64
C SER A 97 -8.62 -3.60 11.79
N ASN A 98 -8.66 -2.61 10.89
CA ASN A 98 -7.76 -1.46 10.98
C ASN A 98 -8.01 -0.57 12.22
N ASP A 99 -6.96 0.09 12.73
CA ASP A 99 -7.08 1.04 13.85
C ASP A 99 -7.51 2.42 13.32
N PHE A 100 -8.79 2.57 13.03
CA PHE A 100 -9.39 3.86 12.65
C PHE A 100 -9.33 4.89 13.79
N ASN A 101 -9.26 4.45 15.05
CA ASN A 101 -9.19 5.38 16.19
C ASN A 101 -7.89 6.20 16.17
N ALA A 102 -6.77 5.61 15.73
CA ALA A 102 -5.53 6.34 15.54
C ALA A 102 -5.66 7.49 14.51
N ILE A 103 -6.35 7.23 13.39
CA ILE A 103 -6.65 8.27 12.39
C ILE A 103 -7.51 9.37 13.02
N PHE A 104 -8.61 9.00 13.65
CA PHE A 104 -9.57 9.98 14.19
C PHE A 104 -8.98 10.84 15.32
N ARG A 105 -8.12 10.27 16.17
CA ARG A 105 -7.38 11.03 17.18
C ARG A 105 -6.43 12.08 16.58
N SER A 106 -5.97 11.86 15.35
CA SER A 106 -5.01 12.74 14.66
C SER A 106 -5.66 13.84 13.81
N LEU A 107 -6.98 13.77 13.58
CA LEU A 107 -7.71 14.76 12.77
C LEU A 107 -7.67 16.19 13.30
N PRO A 108 -7.75 16.46 14.63
CA PRO A 108 -7.63 17.82 15.15
C PRO A 108 -6.31 18.49 14.73
N ASN A 109 -5.19 17.78 14.88
CA ASN A 109 -3.87 18.29 14.48
C ASN A 109 -3.80 18.55 12.98
N LEU A 110 -4.35 17.65 12.15
CA LEU A 110 -4.42 17.86 10.70
C LEU A 110 -5.17 19.16 10.35
N LEU A 111 -6.29 19.44 11.03
CA LEU A 111 -7.08 20.65 10.79
C LEU A 111 -6.34 21.92 11.22
N GLU A 112 -5.64 21.88 12.35
CA GLU A 112 -4.78 22.98 12.81
C GLU A 112 -3.62 23.24 11.82
N ASP A 113 -2.97 22.18 11.34
CA ASP A 113 -1.90 22.26 10.34
C ASP A 113 -2.42 22.86 9.02
N LEU A 114 -3.59 22.43 8.54
CA LEU A 114 -4.20 22.99 7.34
C LEU A 114 -4.55 24.46 7.51
N LYS A 115 -5.11 24.84 8.66
CA LYS A 115 -5.44 26.23 8.98
C LYS A 115 -4.19 27.11 9.01
N SER A 116 -3.11 26.64 9.63
CA SER A 116 -1.85 27.40 9.71
C SER A 116 -1.19 27.60 8.35
N GLN A 117 -1.27 26.63 7.44
CA GLN A 117 -0.59 26.66 6.15
C GLN A 117 -1.39 27.36 5.05
N ILE A 118 -2.72 27.26 5.07
CA ILE A 118 -3.60 27.89 4.06
C ILE A 118 -4.06 29.30 4.52
N GLY A 119 -4.00 29.58 5.82
CA GLY A 119 -4.40 30.86 6.41
C GLY A 119 -5.91 30.97 6.64
N ASP A 120 -6.37 32.18 6.99
CA ASP A 120 -7.77 32.44 7.40
C ASP A 120 -8.81 32.15 6.30
N ASN A 121 -8.38 31.99 5.04
CA ASN A 121 -9.23 31.55 3.93
C ASN A 121 -9.61 30.06 4.01
N PHE A 122 -8.94 29.27 4.85
CA PHE A 122 -9.29 27.88 5.09
C PHE A 122 -10.39 27.79 6.15
N ILE A 123 -11.60 27.53 5.67
CA ILE A 123 -12.72 27.22 6.54
C ILE A 123 -12.61 25.72 6.88
N GLY A 124 -11.87 25.38 7.94
CA GLY A 124 -11.71 23.99 8.40
C GLY A 124 -13.03 23.27 8.65
N ASN A 125 -14.13 24.01 8.90
CA ASN A 125 -15.49 23.50 9.02
C ASN A 125 -16.05 22.90 7.71
N ASN A 126 -15.32 22.99 6.60
CA ASN A 126 -15.73 22.48 5.30
C ASN A 126 -15.11 21.10 4.97
N CYS A 127 -14.33 20.51 5.88
CA CYS A 127 -13.77 19.17 5.72
C CYS A 127 -14.56 18.15 6.56
N PHE A 128 -15.13 17.15 5.90
CA PHE A 128 -15.92 16.08 6.52
C PHE A 128 -15.18 14.75 6.40
N PHE A 129 -14.64 14.25 7.50
CA PHE A 129 -13.86 13.01 7.55
C PHE A 129 -14.74 11.81 7.93
N ASN A 130 -14.54 10.69 7.24
CA ASN A 130 -15.34 9.48 7.40
C ASN A 130 -14.42 8.26 7.38
N GLY A 131 -14.65 7.29 8.27
CA GLY A 131 -14.06 5.96 8.16
C GLY A 131 -15.00 5.01 7.43
N VAL A 132 -14.47 4.24 6.48
CA VAL A 132 -15.22 3.25 5.70
C VAL A 132 -14.57 1.90 5.87
N SER A 133 -15.13 1.11 6.77
CA SER A 133 -14.67 -0.25 7.07
C SER A 133 -15.16 -1.23 6.01
N GLY A 134 -14.25 -1.94 5.34
CA GLY A 134 -14.60 -2.95 4.35
C GLY A 134 -13.51 -3.20 3.32
N SER A 135 -13.59 -4.34 2.63
CA SER A 135 -12.68 -4.65 1.53
C SER A 135 -13.01 -3.81 0.29
N PHE A 136 -11.99 -3.19 -0.31
CA PHE A 136 -12.11 -2.50 -1.60
C PHE A 136 -12.31 -3.43 -2.79
N TYR A 137 -12.30 -4.76 -2.59
CA TYR A 137 -12.72 -5.74 -3.58
C TYR A 137 -14.24 -5.90 -3.69
N GLY A 138 -14.98 -5.12 -2.88
CA GLY A 138 -16.43 -4.96 -2.98
C GLY A 138 -16.86 -3.50 -3.11
N ARG A 139 -18.19 -3.30 -3.08
CA ARG A 139 -18.82 -1.99 -3.03
C ARG A 139 -18.59 -1.36 -1.65
N LEU A 140 -18.16 -0.11 -1.64
CA LEU A 140 -17.89 0.68 -0.42
C LEU A 140 -18.70 1.96 -0.38
N PHE A 141 -19.03 2.51 -1.55
CA PHE A 141 -19.68 3.80 -1.69
C PHE A 141 -20.90 3.68 -2.63
N PRO A 142 -21.88 4.60 -2.54
CA PRO A 142 -22.96 4.68 -3.53
C PRO A 142 -22.46 4.93 -4.96
N ASN A 143 -23.34 4.71 -5.94
CA ASN A 143 -22.98 4.97 -7.34
C ASN A 143 -22.65 6.45 -7.55
N LYS A 144 -21.58 6.73 -8.30
CA LYS A 144 -21.19 8.10 -8.69
C LYS A 144 -21.10 9.09 -7.52
N SER A 145 -20.54 8.64 -6.39
CA SER A 145 -20.37 9.47 -5.19
C SER A 145 -18.93 9.93 -4.96
N LEU A 146 -17.96 9.44 -5.73
CA LEU A 146 -16.54 9.79 -5.58
C LEU A 146 -16.03 10.55 -6.80
N HIS A 147 -15.21 11.56 -6.56
CA HIS A 147 -14.56 12.36 -7.60
C HIS A 147 -13.09 11.97 -7.79
N PHE A 148 -12.42 11.67 -6.67
CA PHE A 148 -11.03 11.26 -6.66
C PHE A 148 -10.83 10.03 -5.76
N VAL A 149 -10.05 9.06 -6.24
CA VAL A 149 -9.67 7.89 -5.46
C VAL A 149 -8.14 7.77 -5.45
N HIS A 150 -7.56 7.65 -4.27
CA HIS A 150 -6.16 7.34 -4.05
C HIS A 150 -6.03 5.95 -3.42
N SER A 151 -4.93 5.26 -3.72
CA SER A 151 -4.57 4.01 -3.06
C SER A 151 -3.05 3.81 -3.15
N SER A 152 -2.37 3.57 -2.05
CA SER A 152 -0.93 3.31 -2.08
C SER A 152 -0.59 2.08 -1.26
N TYR A 153 0.16 1.15 -1.85
CA TYR A 153 0.68 -0.04 -1.18
C TYR A 153 -0.40 -0.94 -0.53
N SER A 154 -1.57 -1.01 -1.15
CA SER A 154 -2.65 -1.89 -0.66
C SER A 154 -3.14 -2.89 -1.71
N LEU A 155 -3.18 -2.54 -3.00
CA LEU A 155 -3.68 -3.40 -4.08
C LEU A 155 -2.84 -4.65 -4.40
N HIS A 156 -1.64 -4.77 -3.83
CA HIS A 156 -0.84 -6.00 -3.96
C HIS A 156 -1.31 -7.10 -3.00
N TRP A 157 -2.14 -6.78 -2.00
CA TRP A 157 -2.77 -7.75 -1.11
C TRP A 157 -3.99 -8.37 -1.76
N LEU A 158 -4.01 -9.68 -1.91
CA LEU A 158 -5.11 -10.44 -2.50
C LEU A 158 -6.27 -10.60 -1.49
N SER A 159 -7.48 -10.82 -2.00
CA SER A 159 -8.66 -11.07 -1.17
C SER A 159 -8.55 -12.39 -0.40
N GLN A 160 -7.77 -13.34 -0.92
CA GLN A 160 -7.49 -14.63 -0.32
C GLN A 160 -6.19 -15.22 -0.87
N VAL A 161 -5.63 -16.18 -0.13
CA VAL A 161 -4.63 -17.10 -0.68
C VAL A 161 -5.32 -17.92 -1.78
N PRO A 162 -4.68 -18.12 -2.94
CA PRO A 162 -5.22 -19.01 -3.96
C PRO A 162 -5.45 -20.42 -3.40
N GLN A 163 -6.52 -21.09 -3.82
CA GLN A 163 -6.86 -22.40 -3.27
C GLN A 163 -5.80 -23.46 -3.59
N GLY A 164 -5.48 -24.31 -2.60
CA GLY A 164 -4.59 -25.45 -2.75
C GLY A 164 -3.10 -25.13 -2.60
N MET A 165 -2.72 -23.87 -2.33
CA MET A 165 -1.31 -23.48 -2.15
C MET A 165 -0.64 -24.23 -1.00
N GLU A 166 -1.38 -24.56 0.05
CA GLU A 166 -0.95 -25.36 1.19
C GLU A 166 -0.51 -26.80 0.83
N ILE A 167 -0.95 -27.30 -0.32
CA ILE A 167 -0.61 -28.62 -0.85
C ILE A 167 0.57 -28.53 -1.84
N ILE A 168 0.60 -27.49 -2.67
CA ILE A 168 1.51 -27.42 -3.83
C ILE A 168 2.74 -26.52 -3.62
N ASN A 169 2.73 -25.59 -2.67
CA ASN A 169 3.84 -24.65 -2.42
C ASN A 169 4.69 -25.09 -1.21
N LYS A 170 5.13 -26.35 -1.21
CA LYS A 170 5.87 -26.97 -0.10
C LYS A 170 7.17 -26.24 0.20
N GLY A 171 7.47 -26.04 1.49
CA GLY A 171 8.64 -25.32 1.99
C GLY A 171 8.67 -23.81 1.68
N ASN A 172 7.57 -23.25 1.16
CA ASN A 172 7.50 -21.87 0.69
C ASN A 172 6.26 -21.15 1.20
N ILE A 173 6.46 -19.95 1.76
CA ILE A 173 5.36 -19.10 2.24
C ILE A 173 4.80 -18.14 1.17
N PHE A 174 5.42 -18.09 0.00
CA PHE A 174 4.99 -17.28 -1.15
C PHE A 174 5.59 -17.85 -2.44
N ILE A 175 5.38 -17.18 -3.58
CA ILE A 175 6.06 -17.51 -4.84
C ILE A 175 7.58 -17.34 -4.66
N ASP A 176 8.31 -18.39 -4.99
CA ASP A 176 9.77 -18.46 -5.02
C ASP A 176 10.26 -19.07 -6.35
N SER A 177 11.56 -18.99 -6.63
CA SER A 177 12.18 -19.63 -7.80
C SER A 177 12.05 -21.16 -7.78
N THR A 178 11.90 -21.74 -6.59
CA THR A 178 11.62 -23.17 -6.38
C THR A 178 10.14 -23.55 -6.52
N SER A 179 9.23 -22.58 -6.55
CA SER A 179 7.78 -22.85 -6.60
C SER A 179 7.36 -23.48 -7.94
N PRO A 180 6.50 -24.51 -7.93
CA PRO A 180 5.91 -25.06 -9.14
C PRO A 180 5.14 -24.03 -9.97
N LYS A 181 5.14 -24.17 -11.31
CA LYS A 181 4.47 -23.21 -12.23
C LYS A 181 2.97 -23.00 -11.95
N ASN A 182 2.29 -23.99 -11.39
CA ASN A 182 0.88 -23.87 -10.99
C ASN A 182 0.67 -22.96 -9.78
N VAL A 183 1.66 -22.80 -8.88
CA VAL A 183 1.65 -21.82 -7.79
C VAL A 183 1.51 -20.41 -8.39
N ILE A 184 2.44 -20.06 -9.29
CA ILE A 184 2.48 -18.75 -9.96
C ILE A 184 1.17 -18.47 -10.70
N LYS A 185 0.69 -19.45 -11.48
CA LYS A 185 -0.59 -19.34 -12.19
C LYS A 185 -1.78 -19.14 -11.24
N GLY A 186 -1.78 -19.79 -10.09
CA GLY A 186 -2.85 -19.63 -9.10
C GLY A 186 -2.88 -18.23 -8.49
N TYR A 187 -1.72 -17.71 -8.07
CA TYR A 187 -1.59 -16.34 -7.59
C TYR A 187 -1.97 -15.30 -8.64
N TYR A 188 -1.53 -15.47 -9.88
CA TYR A 188 -1.89 -14.54 -10.95
C TYR A 188 -3.40 -14.57 -11.24
N LYS A 189 -4.02 -15.75 -11.32
CA LYS A 189 -5.49 -15.86 -11.48
C LYS A 189 -6.26 -15.18 -10.35
N GLN A 190 -5.78 -15.31 -9.12
CA GLN A 190 -6.38 -14.64 -7.97
C GLN A 190 -6.25 -13.12 -8.08
N PHE A 191 -5.08 -12.61 -8.47
CA PHE A 191 -4.87 -11.19 -8.77
C PHE A 191 -5.82 -10.68 -9.86
N GLN A 192 -5.95 -11.39 -10.98
CA GLN A 192 -6.85 -11.00 -12.08
C GLN A 192 -8.30 -10.88 -11.60
N LYS A 193 -8.77 -11.85 -10.80
CA LYS A 193 -10.12 -11.82 -10.22
C LYS A 193 -10.29 -10.60 -9.30
N ASP A 194 -9.37 -10.42 -8.36
CA ASP A 194 -9.45 -9.38 -7.34
C ASP A 194 -9.35 -7.98 -7.95
N PHE A 195 -8.38 -7.78 -8.84
CA PHE A 195 -8.17 -6.49 -9.50
C PHE A 195 -9.32 -6.13 -10.44
N SER A 196 -9.89 -7.11 -11.17
CA SER A 196 -11.10 -6.89 -11.97
C SER A 196 -12.30 -6.49 -11.09
N LEU A 197 -12.50 -7.12 -9.93
CA LEU A 197 -13.55 -6.75 -8.98
C LEU A 197 -13.34 -5.34 -8.41
N PHE A 198 -12.10 -5.00 -8.04
CA PHE A 198 -11.73 -3.65 -7.62
C PHE A 198 -12.13 -2.63 -8.69
N LEU A 199 -11.63 -2.80 -9.92
CA LEU A 199 -11.92 -1.89 -11.04
C LEU A 199 -13.43 -1.75 -11.28
N LYS A 200 -14.17 -2.86 -11.32
CA LYS A 200 -15.63 -2.81 -11.50
C LYS A 200 -16.32 -2.01 -10.40
N CYS A 201 -15.98 -2.25 -9.14
CA CYS A 201 -16.58 -1.52 -8.01
C CYS A 201 -16.23 -0.03 -8.06
N ARG A 202 -14.96 0.31 -8.32
CA ARG A 202 -14.54 1.70 -8.50
C ARG A 202 -15.24 2.35 -9.70
N GLY A 203 -15.45 1.59 -10.77
CA GLY A 203 -16.11 2.02 -12.00
C GLY A 203 -17.57 2.43 -11.78
N GLU A 204 -18.27 1.81 -10.83
CA GLU A 204 -19.65 2.16 -10.47
C GLU A 204 -19.72 3.38 -9.52
N GLU A 205 -18.70 3.57 -8.69
CA GLU A 205 -18.72 4.53 -7.59
C GLU A 205 -18.08 5.88 -7.92
N ILE A 206 -17.14 5.90 -8.86
CA ILE A 206 -16.51 7.12 -9.34
C ILE A 206 -17.41 7.79 -10.39
N VAL A 207 -17.59 9.10 -10.29
CA VAL A 207 -18.33 9.90 -11.29
C VAL A 207 -17.66 9.81 -12.67
N THR A 208 -18.41 9.95 -13.75
CA THR A 208 -17.83 10.11 -15.09
C THR A 208 -16.87 11.29 -15.10
N GLY A 209 -15.66 11.10 -15.63
CA GLY A 209 -14.60 12.10 -15.57
C GLY A 209 -13.95 12.25 -14.18
N GLY A 210 -14.28 11.41 -13.20
CA GLY A 210 -13.51 11.30 -11.96
C GLY A 210 -12.13 10.67 -12.21
N ARG A 211 -11.21 10.83 -11.26
CA ARG A 211 -9.85 10.31 -11.36
C ARG A 211 -9.56 9.27 -10.29
N MET A 212 -8.68 8.34 -10.62
CA MET A 212 -8.13 7.38 -9.68
C MET A 212 -6.63 7.29 -9.86
N VAL A 213 -5.86 7.41 -8.78
CA VAL A 213 -4.41 7.16 -8.79
C VAL A 213 -4.11 6.07 -7.79
N PHE A 214 -3.39 5.04 -8.23
CA PHE A 214 -2.90 4.01 -7.31
C PHE A 214 -1.43 3.70 -7.51
N THR A 215 -0.75 3.36 -6.42
CA THR A 215 0.63 2.87 -6.42
C THR A 215 0.67 1.46 -5.84
N ILE A 216 1.06 0.49 -6.66
CA ILE A 216 1.13 -0.93 -6.28
C ILE A 216 2.58 -1.41 -6.28
N LEU A 217 2.93 -2.25 -5.29
CA LEU A 217 4.19 -3.02 -5.32
C LEU A 217 4.13 -3.99 -6.48
N GLY A 218 5.04 -3.83 -7.43
CA GLY A 218 5.08 -4.62 -8.64
C GLY A 218 6.46 -5.22 -8.89
N ARG A 219 6.71 -5.44 -10.17
CA ARG A 219 7.98 -5.92 -10.73
C ARG A 219 8.16 -5.29 -12.11
N THR A 220 9.34 -5.44 -12.70
CA THR A 220 9.53 -5.11 -14.12
C THR A 220 9.02 -6.26 -14.99
N ASP A 221 8.76 -5.98 -16.27
CA ASP A 221 8.38 -7.02 -17.25
C ASP A 221 9.51 -8.02 -17.49
N GLU A 222 10.76 -7.64 -17.22
CA GLU A 222 11.97 -8.45 -17.42
C GLU A 222 12.11 -9.59 -16.40
N TYR A 223 11.57 -9.42 -15.19
CA TYR A 223 11.71 -10.41 -14.12
C TYR A 223 10.40 -11.15 -13.89
N PRO A 224 10.25 -12.38 -14.40
CA PRO A 224 9.06 -13.16 -14.12
C PRO A 224 9.02 -13.61 -12.64
N PRO A 225 7.84 -13.97 -12.10
CA PRO A 225 7.69 -14.33 -10.69
C PRO A 225 8.52 -15.53 -10.23
N ASN A 226 9.03 -16.37 -11.14
CA ASN A 226 9.87 -17.53 -10.86
C ASN A 226 11.37 -17.20 -10.75
N THR A 227 11.73 -15.94 -10.50
CA THR A 227 13.12 -15.53 -10.36
C THR A 227 13.41 -15.18 -8.91
N ASP A 228 14.68 -15.32 -8.51
CA ASP A 228 15.13 -14.95 -7.16
C ASP A 228 14.94 -13.47 -6.83
N TYR A 229 14.72 -12.63 -7.86
CA TYR A 229 14.54 -11.19 -7.79
C TYR A 229 13.09 -10.77 -7.49
N TYR A 230 12.15 -11.72 -7.40
CA TYR A 230 10.73 -11.39 -7.30
C TYR A 230 10.34 -10.76 -5.95
N CYS A 231 10.82 -11.33 -4.83
CA CYS A 231 10.35 -10.95 -3.50
C CYS A 231 11.36 -11.24 -2.37
N TYR A 232 12.47 -10.50 -2.34
CA TYR A 232 13.55 -10.71 -1.35
C TYR A 232 13.12 -10.66 0.11
N ASP A 233 12.23 -9.73 0.49
CA ASP A 233 11.73 -9.58 1.86
C ASP A 233 11.05 -10.87 2.36
N ILE A 234 10.21 -11.47 1.51
CA ILE A 234 9.55 -12.73 1.84
C ILE A 234 10.52 -13.92 1.71
N LYS A 235 11.44 -13.89 0.74
CA LYS A 235 12.45 -14.96 0.56
C LYS A 235 13.31 -15.13 1.83
N PHE A 236 13.78 -14.02 2.41
CA PHE A 236 14.57 -14.08 3.64
C PHE A 236 13.73 -14.55 4.84
N MET A 237 12.46 -14.15 4.95
CA MET A 237 11.56 -14.72 5.97
C MET A 237 11.37 -16.23 5.78
N ASN A 238 11.16 -16.70 4.54
CA ASN A 238 11.00 -18.11 4.23
C ASN A 238 12.24 -18.94 4.60
N LEU A 239 13.43 -18.43 4.29
CA LEU A 239 14.71 -19.05 4.67
C LEU A 239 14.79 -19.26 6.19
N ILE A 240 14.44 -18.25 6.98
CA ILE A 240 14.51 -18.34 8.45
C ILE A 240 13.50 -19.35 8.97
N LEU A 241 12.27 -19.35 8.46
CA LEU A 241 11.26 -20.33 8.87
C LEU A 241 11.75 -21.76 8.59
N ASN A 242 12.34 -22.02 7.42
CA ASN A 242 12.91 -23.35 7.11
C ASN A 242 14.09 -23.72 8.03
N ASN A 243 14.93 -22.75 8.42
CA ASN A 243 15.97 -22.99 9.42
C ASN A 243 15.36 -23.35 10.79
N MET A 244 14.31 -22.64 11.21
CA MET A 244 13.57 -22.94 12.45
C MET A 244 12.88 -24.31 12.41
N VAL A 245 12.44 -24.79 11.23
CA VAL A 245 11.98 -26.18 11.04
C VAL A 245 13.13 -27.16 11.28
N THR A 246 14.28 -26.91 10.66
CA THR A 246 15.47 -27.78 10.77
C THR A 246 15.98 -27.87 12.22
N GLU A 247 15.86 -26.78 12.97
CA GLU A 247 16.20 -26.70 14.40
C GLU A 247 15.12 -27.30 15.33
N GLY A 248 13.97 -27.70 14.78
CA GLY A 248 12.85 -28.27 15.54
C GLY A 248 12.02 -27.26 16.34
N LEU A 249 12.19 -25.95 16.09
CA LEU A 249 11.42 -24.88 16.75
C LEU A 249 10.00 -24.77 16.22
N ILE A 250 9.78 -25.12 14.94
CA ILE A 250 8.46 -25.17 14.30
C ILE A 250 8.32 -26.46 13.50
N LYS A 251 7.08 -26.91 13.32
CA LYS A 251 6.77 -28.07 12.46
C LYS A 251 6.78 -27.63 10.99
N GLU A 252 7.36 -28.45 10.11
CA GLU A 252 7.36 -28.24 8.65
C GLU A 252 5.94 -27.99 8.10
N GLU A 253 4.96 -28.76 8.59
CA GLU A 253 3.54 -28.61 8.22
C GLU A 253 2.99 -27.20 8.47
N LYS A 254 3.47 -26.47 9.50
CA LYS A 254 3.04 -25.09 9.75
C LYS A 254 3.54 -24.14 8.66
N VAL A 255 4.76 -24.36 8.15
CA VAL A 255 5.33 -23.56 7.05
C VAL A 255 4.58 -23.83 5.76
N ASP A 256 4.37 -25.11 5.44
CA ASP A 256 3.63 -25.51 4.24
C ASP A 256 2.21 -24.94 4.16
N GLN A 257 1.51 -24.89 5.30
CA GLN A 257 0.15 -24.38 5.38
C GLN A 257 0.07 -22.85 5.28
N PHE A 258 1.15 -22.15 5.59
CA PHE A 258 1.17 -20.69 5.60
C PHE A 258 1.57 -20.14 4.24
N ASN A 259 0.67 -19.39 3.62
CA ASN A 259 0.91 -18.74 2.34
C ASN A 259 0.45 -17.27 2.39
N ILE A 260 1.28 -16.36 1.91
CA ILE A 260 1.01 -14.92 1.98
C ILE A 260 0.09 -14.51 0.80
N PRO A 261 -1.08 -13.88 1.07
CA PRO A 261 -2.04 -13.48 0.04
C PRO A 261 -1.57 -12.20 -0.66
N LYS A 262 -0.51 -12.31 -1.46
CA LYS A 262 0.11 -11.16 -2.14
C LYS A 262 0.36 -11.48 -3.61
N PHE A 263 0.39 -10.47 -4.46
CA PHE A 263 0.91 -10.60 -5.83
C PHE A 263 1.59 -9.29 -6.25
N ARG A 264 2.73 -9.40 -6.92
CA ARG A 264 3.44 -8.27 -7.54
C ARG A 264 3.27 -8.36 -9.05
N PRO A 265 2.35 -7.58 -9.64
CA PRO A 265 2.14 -7.61 -11.07
C PRO A 265 3.22 -6.82 -11.82
N SER A 266 3.35 -7.07 -13.12
CA SER A 266 4.10 -6.22 -14.03
C SER A 266 3.25 -5.06 -14.58
N PRO A 267 3.86 -4.01 -15.16
CA PRO A 267 3.12 -2.95 -15.84
C PRO A 267 2.15 -3.47 -16.88
N GLU A 268 2.56 -4.46 -17.68
CA GLU A 268 1.73 -5.03 -18.73
C GLU A 268 0.53 -5.80 -18.16
N GLU A 269 0.73 -6.60 -17.11
CA GLU A 269 -0.36 -7.31 -16.44
C GLU A 269 -1.42 -6.34 -15.89
N VAL A 270 -1.00 -5.20 -15.32
CA VAL A 270 -1.91 -4.15 -14.83
C VAL A 270 -2.67 -3.50 -15.99
N LYS A 271 -1.98 -3.10 -17.07
CA LYS A 271 -2.62 -2.48 -18.25
C LYS A 271 -3.66 -3.40 -18.88
N VAL A 272 -3.31 -4.67 -19.09
CA VAL A 272 -4.20 -5.67 -19.70
C VAL A 272 -5.50 -5.80 -18.91
N GLU A 273 -5.42 -5.93 -17.57
CA GLU A 273 -6.63 -6.09 -16.76
C GLU A 273 -7.48 -4.80 -16.69
N ILE A 274 -6.87 -3.61 -16.71
CA ILE A 274 -7.62 -2.33 -16.78
C ILE A 274 -8.39 -2.24 -18.11
N LEU A 275 -7.72 -2.49 -19.23
CA LEU A 275 -8.33 -2.43 -20.55
C LEU A 275 -9.41 -3.49 -20.75
N LYS A 276 -9.21 -4.68 -20.17
CA LYS A 276 -10.15 -5.80 -20.22
C LYS A 276 -11.42 -5.54 -19.42
N GLU A 277 -11.33 -4.89 -18.26
CA GLU A 277 -12.52 -4.48 -17.49
C GLU A 277 -13.24 -3.30 -18.16
N GLY A 278 -12.50 -2.30 -18.63
CA GLY A 278 -12.99 -1.28 -19.56
C GLY A 278 -13.70 -0.08 -18.93
N SER A 279 -13.77 0.06 -17.60
CA SER A 279 -14.38 1.22 -16.94
C SER A 279 -13.52 2.47 -16.95
N PHE A 280 -12.23 2.36 -17.26
CA PHE A 280 -11.25 3.44 -17.09
C PHE A 280 -10.36 3.60 -18.31
N MET A 281 -10.04 4.86 -18.62
CA MET A 281 -8.94 5.23 -19.50
C MET A 281 -7.65 5.33 -18.69
N ILE A 282 -6.56 4.80 -19.24
CA ILE A 282 -5.23 4.89 -18.63
C ILE A 282 -4.59 6.22 -19.06
N ASN A 283 -4.31 7.09 -18.09
CA ASN A 283 -3.60 8.35 -18.35
C ASN A 283 -2.09 8.13 -18.29
N CYS A 284 -1.60 7.40 -17.28
CA CYS A 284 -0.18 7.16 -17.05
C CYS A 284 0.05 5.83 -16.34
N VAL A 285 1.17 5.16 -16.66
CA VAL A 285 1.74 4.05 -15.91
C VAL A 285 3.24 4.31 -15.76
N GLN A 286 3.67 4.71 -14.56
CA GLN A 286 5.06 4.98 -14.25
C GLN A 286 5.64 3.85 -13.38
N VAL A 287 6.84 3.41 -13.75
CA VAL A 287 7.64 2.49 -12.96
C VAL A 287 8.68 3.30 -12.19
N SER A 288 8.74 3.14 -10.88
CA SER A 288 9.77 3.73 -10.04
C SER A 288 10.45 2.67 -9.19
N ARG A 289 11.67 2.98 -8.72
CA ARG A 289 12.48 2.09 -7.90
C ARG A 289 12.84 2.78 -6.59
N ILE A 290 12.72 2.08 -5.48
CA ILE A 290 13.16 2.57 -4.18
C ILE A 290 14.11 1.57 -3.53
N ASP A 291 15.31 2.03 -3.21
CA ASP A 291 16.33 1.25 -2.52
C ASP A 291 15.90 0.93 -1.09
N TRP A 292 16.24 -0.25 -0.57
CA TRP A 292 16.04 -0.60 0.83
C TRP A 292 16.86 0.29 1.79
N ASN A 293 17.95 0.90 1.29
CA ASN A 293 18.74 1.93 1.97
C ASN A 293 18.09 3.33 1.95
N PHE A 294 16.76 3.40 1.77
CA PHE A 294 16.04 4.67 1.61
C PHE A 294 16.19 5.65 2.79
N TYR A 295 16.63 5.24 3.98
CA TYR A 295 16.89 6.18 5.09
C TYR A 295 18.08 7.09 4.83
N ASN A 296 19.07 6.63 4.05
CA ASN A 296 20.30 7.37 3.77
C ASN A 296 20.22 8.17 2.45
N ASN A 297 19.14 7.99 1.67
CA ASN A 297 18.94 8.71 0.42
C ASN A 297 18.35 10.11 0.71
N GLY A 298 19.23 11.12 0.79
CA GLY A 298 18.89 12.53 1.02
C GLY A 298 18.16 13.24 -0.14
N GLU A 299 17.98 12.58 -1.29
CA GLU A 299 17.28 13.17 -2.45
C GLU A 299 15.78 13.42 -2.22
N PHE A 300 15.16 12.75 -1.24
CA PHE A 300 13.72 12.82 -1.00
C PHE A 300 13.29 13.80 0.10
N ASP A 301 14.23 14.48 0.76
CA ASP A 301 13.93 15.39 1.87
C ASP A 301 13.32 16.74 1.47
N GLY A 302 13.17 17.00 0.16
CA GLY A 302 12.76 18.32 -0.34
C GLY A 302 11.26 18.52 -0.58
N LEU A 303 10.44 17.47 -0.67
CA LEU A 303 9.06 17.64 -1.17
C LEU A 303 7.95 17.34 -0.15
N LEU A 304 8.15 16.43 0.80
CA LEU A 304 7.09 16.00 1.74
C LEU A 304 7.59 15.49 3.12
N SER A 305 8.89 15.40 3.39
CA SER A 305 9.42 14.93 4.68
C SER A 305 9.96 16.07 5.53
N ASN A 306 9.51 16.15 6.78
CA ASN A 306 10.05 17.05 7.81
C ASN A 306 11.06 16.34 8.75
N ASN A 307 11.54 15.14 8.38
CA ASN A 307 12.38 14.33 9.25
C ASN A 307 13.84 14.40 8.82
N ASN A 308 14.51 15.49 9.19
CA ASN A 308 15.97 15.60 9.13
C ASN A 308 16.61 14.70 10.21
N VAL A 309 16.89 13.43 9.88
CA VAL A 309 17.72 12.59 10.74
C VAL A 309 19.18 12.76 10.32
N CYS A 310 19.95 13.43 11.16
CA CYS A 310 21.38 13.69 10.96
C CYS A 310 22.21 12.54 11.57
N GLY A 311 22.89 11.75 10.72
CA GLY A 311 23.78 10.64 11.12
C GLY A 311 23.73 9.46 10.13
N GLU A 312 24.75 8.59 10.10
CA GLU A 312 24.64 7.29 9.40
C GLU A 312 23.56 6.46 10.10
N VAL A 313 22.39 6.38 9.47
CA VAL A 313 21.27 5.59 9.97
C VAL A 313 21.46 4.14 9.50
N ASP A 314 21.36 3.18 10.43
CA ASP A 314 21.34 1.75 10.09
C ASP A 314 20.05 1.42 9.33
N SER A 315 20.04 1.65 8.02
CA SER A 315 18.89 1.43 7.13
C SER A 315 18.36 -0.01 7.23
N SER A 316 19.24 -0.98 7.50
CA SER A 316 18.88 -2.40 7.62
C SER A 316 17.98 -2.66 8.83
N TYR A 317 18.27 -2.00 9.96
CA TYR A 317 17.46 -2.09 11.18
C TYR A 317 16.04 -1.54 10.95
N TYR A 318 15.94 -0.36 10.34
CA TYR A 318 14.63 0.24 10.08
C TYR A 318 13.85 -0.48 8.98
N PHE A 319 14.53 -1.01 7.96
CA PHE A 319 13.90 -1.87 6.97
C PHE A 319 13.29 -3.10 7.63
N ALA A 320 14.03 -3.80 8.50
CA ALA A 320 13.54 -4.96 9.22
C ALA A 320 12.30 -4.62 10.08
N LYS A 321 12.30 -3.46 10.76
CA LYS A 321 11.12 -2.97 11.51
C LYS A 321 9.93 -2.63 10.62
N CYS A 322 10.17 -2.03 9.46
CA CYS A 322 9.13 -1.77 8.47
C CYS A 322 8.45 -3.08 8.05
N ILE A 323 9.22 -4.09 7.64
CA ILE A 323 8.70 -5.41 7.27
C ILE A 323 7.96 -6.07 8.43
N ARG A 324 8.52 -6.02 9.64
CA ARG A 324 7.86 -6.51 10.84
C ARG A 324 6.47 -5.88 11.03
N SER A 325 6.39 -4.55 10.96
CA SER A 325 5.13 -3.83 11.16
C SER A 325 4.03 -4.17 10.14
N VAL A 326 4.41 -4.78 9.01
CA VAL A 326 3.51 -5.20 7.93
C VAL A 326 3.07 -6.65 8.10
N TYR A 327 3.99 -7.58 8.38
CA TYR A 327 3.70 -9.02 8.37
C TYR A 327 3.47 -9.62 9.76
N GLU A 328 3.84 -8.95 10.84
CA GLU A 328 3.72 -9.48 12.21
C GLU A 328 2.31 -9.96 12.56
N PRO A 329 1.22 -9.20 12.30
CA PRO A 329 -0.13 -9.66 12.62
C PRO A 329 -0.51 -10.95 11.89
N LEU A 330 -0.13 -11.05 10.61
CA LEU A 330 -0.38 -12.22 9.79
C LEU A 330 0.41 -13.44 10.28
N LEU A 331 1.67 -13.24 10.69
CA LEU A 331 2.55 -14.30 11.17
C LEU A 331 2.14 -14.80 12.56
N ILE A 332 1.77 -13.89 13.48
CA ILE A 332 1.37 -14.24 14.85
C ILE A 332 0.16 -15.17 14.82
N PHE A 333 -0.78 -14.92 13.90
CA PHE A 333 -1.95 -15.76 13.73
C PHE A 333 -1.62 -17.23 13.45
N TYR A 334 -0.49 -17.54 12.80
CA TYR A 334 -0.08 -18.91 12.44
C TYR A 334 1.00 -19.50 13.35
N PHE A 335 2.01 -18.70 13.71
CA PHE A 335 3.24 -19.18 14.33
C PHE A 335 3.34 -18.89 15.83
N GLU A 336 2.40 -18.15 16.40
CA GLU A 336 2.42 -17.66 17.79
C GLU A 336 3.47 -16.55 18.02
N GLU A 337 3.23 -15.69 19.02
CA GLU A 337 4.02 -14.47 19.23
C GLU A 337 5.51 -14.72 19.48
N ALA A 338 5.84 -15.72 20.32
CA ALA A 338 7.23 -16.02 20.67
C ALA A 338 8.08 -16.44 19.45
N ILE A 339 7.51 -17.23 18.54
CA ILE A 339 8.18 -17.65 17.31
C ILE A 339 8.36 -16.44 16.38
N VAL A 340 7.37 -15.56 16.29
CA VAL A 340 7.45 -14.36 15.44
C VAL A 340 8.48 -13.36 15.98
N ASP A 341 8.58 -13.21 17.30
CA ASP A 341 9.64 -12.42 17.93
C ASP A 341 11.04 -12.96 17.54
N GLU A 342 11.25 -14.27 17.65
CA GLU A 342 12.51 -14.91 17.28
C GLU A 342 12.80 -14.81 15.76
N LEU A 343 11.78 -15.03 14.92
CA LEU A 343 11.85 -14.85 13.47
C LEU A 343 12.38 -13.46 13.12
N PHE A 344 11.82 -12.40 13.70
CA PHE A 344 12.25 -11.04 13.38
C PHE A 344 13.61 -10.65 13.98
N GLN A 345 14.03 -11.28 15.08
CA GLN A 345 15.41 -11.13 15.57
C GLN A 345 16.42 -11.73 14.58
N ARG A 346 16.12 -12.92 14.03
CA ARG A 346 16.94 -13.56 13.00
C ARG A 346 16.89 -12.78 11.68
N TYR A 347 15.70 -12.29 11.29
CA TYR A 347 15.48 -11.49 10.09
C TYR A 347 16.32 -10.22 10.09
N SER A 348 16.35 -9.50 11.22
CA SER A 348 17.16 -8.28 11.34
C SER A 348 18.65 -8.54 11.10
N LYS A 349 19.18 -9.71 11.49
CA LYS A 349 20.58 -10.09 11.24
C LYS A 349 20.83 -10.37 9.76
N ILE A 350 19.97 -11.18 9.13
CA ILE A 350 20.09 -11.50 7.69
C ILE A 350 19.99 -10.23 6.84
N ILE A 351 19.03 -9.36 7.13
CA ILE A 351 18.85 -8.10 6.39
C ILE A 351 20.09 -7.21 6.51
N LYS A 352 20.70 -7.14 7.69
CA LYS A 352 21.94 -6.39 7.90
C LYS A 352 23.09 -6.93 7.05
N ASP A 353 23.29 -8.24 7.06
CA ASP A 353 24.36 -8.87 6.30
C ASP A 353 24.13 -8.73 4.78
N GLU A 354 22.90 -8.95 4.32
CA GLU A 354 22.53 -8.86 2.90
C GLU A 354 22.64 -7.42 2.39
N MET A 355 22.09 -6.43 3.10
CA MET A 355 22.16 -5.02 2.67
C MET A 355 23.58 -4.44 2.74
N SER A 356 24.50 -5.08 3.46
CA SER A 356 25.93 -4.69 3.48
C SER A 356 26.66 -5.15 2.20
N ASN A 357 26.18 -6.21 1.56
CA ASN A 357 26.87 -6.84 0.42
C ASN A 357 26.14 -6.64 -0.92
N ASN A 358 24.83 -6.39 -0.87
CA ASN A 358 23.94 -6.37 -2.03
C ASN A 358 23.04 -5.14 -2.01
N LYS A 359 22.65 -4.67 -3.20
CA LYS A 359 21.64 -3.63 -3.38
C LYS A 359 20.28 -4.27 -3.60
N TYR A 360 19.29 -3.87 -2.81
CA TYR A 360 17.90 -4.32 -2.95
C TYR A 360 16.98 -3.15 -3.20
N GLU A 361 16.01 -3.35 -4.09
CA GLU A 361 15.06 -2.31 -4.48
C GLU A 361 13.64 -2.88 -4.52
N TYR A 362 12.65 -2.04 -4.21
CA TYR A 362 11.27 -2.29 -4.58
C TYR A 362 10.92 -1.59 -5.88
N ILE A 363 10.16 -2.29 -6.72
CA ILE A 363 9.56 -1.74 -7.93
C ILE A 363 8.14 -1.31 -7.61
N ASN A 364 7.81 -0.06 -7.95
CA ASN A 364 6.50 0.53 -7.74
C ASN A 364 5.88 0.88 -9.08
N LEU A 365 4.60 0.57 -9.22
CA LEU A 365 3.81 0.95 -10.38
C LEU A 365 2.80 1.99 -9.93
N THR A 366 3.00 3.25 -10.34
CA THR A 366 2.03 4.32 -10.13
C THR A 366 1.21 4.50 -11.40
N VAL A 367 -0.11 4.35 -11.26
CA VAL A 367 -1.06 4.38 -12.36
C VAL A 367 -2.07 5.47 -12.12
N SER A 368 -2.27 6.34 -13.11
CA SER A 368 -3.33 7.35 -13.12
C SER A 368 -4.39 6.98 -14.15
N LEU A 369 -5.65 7.03 -13.72
CA LEU A 369 -6.82 6.62 -14.48
C LEU A 369 -7.89 7.72 -14.49
N THR A 370 -8.64 7.76 -15.58
CA THR A 370 -9.86 8.57 -15.73
C THR A 370 -11.06 7.67 -15.93
N LYS A 371 -12.13 7.88 -15.16
CA LYS A 371 -13.40 7.16 -15.35
C LYS A 371 -14.07 7.63 -16.64
N ILE A 372 -14.35 6.69 -17.55
CA ILE A 372 -15.08 6.96 -18.81
C ILE A 372 -16.59 6.96 -18.64
#